data_AF-A0A9E0ND08-F1
#
_entry.id   AF-A0A9E0ND08-F1
#
_cell.length_a   1.000
_cell.length_b   1.000
_cell.length_c   1.000
_cell.angle_alpha   90.00
_cell.angle_beta   90.00
_cell.angle_gamma   90.00
#
_symmetry.space_group_name_H-M   'P 1'
#
loop_
_entity.id
_entity.type
_entity.pdbx_description
1 polymer ?
#
loop_
_entity_poly.entity_id
_entity_poly.type
_entity_poly.pdbx_seq_one_letter_code
_entity_poly.pdbx_strand_id
1 'polypeptide(L)'
;MGAAGPPLAVGLLGSASMIETVLVAVVAILLAVLVGLVAMVVALRRREPTARTEPAPAPPPQRVVRPVARPGVRASAAAGAGVALAGAAEAAGAGAASRSGRVARPHSGMVCPTCSSEFHGLTYCIHDARRLVPAEEMLSVPRSAGVFCLVCRRAFEPGLRRCPHDGGPVVSAASFWASRPRRKHEGPTGVIGRICPTCQERYDLSSSFCGHDGAELLVIN
;
A
#
# COMPACT_ATOMS: atom_id res chain seq x y z
N MET A 1 21.99 -68.39 -67.09
CA MET A 1 21.85 -66.93 -67.15
C MET A 1 21.16 -66.48 -65.88
N GLY A 2 21.93 -66.16 -64.83
CA GLY A 2 21.40 -65.69 -63.55
C GLY A 2 22.11 -64.39 -63.19
N ALA A 3 21.35 -63.29 -63.16
CA ALA A 3 21.87 -61.97 -62.84
C ALA A 3 21.92 -61.81 -61.31
N ALA A 4 23.12 -61.65 -60.77
CA ALA A 4 23.35 -61.26 -59.39
C ALA A 4 23.14 -59.74 -59.25
N GLY A 5 22.17 -59.32 -58.43
CA GLY A 5 21.98 -57.91 -58.07
C GLY A 5 22.85 -57.50 -56.88
N PRO A 6 23.32 -56.23 -56.81
CA PRO A 6 24.18 -55.77 -55.73
C PRO A 6 23.38 -55.48 -54.44
N PRO A 7 24.01 -55.63 -53.26
CA PRO A 7 23.36 -55.31 -51.99
C PRO A 7 23.31 -53.79 -51.75
N LEU A 8 22.08 -53.26 -51.71
CA LEU A 8 21.79 -51.91 -51.22
C LEU A 8 21.76 -51.93 -49.69
N ALA A 9 22.93 -51.75 -49.05
CA ALA A 9 23.02 -51.67 -47.60
C ALA A 9 24.08 -50.65 -47.15
N VAL A 10 23.93 -49.38 -47.54
CA VAL A 10 24.73 -48.28 -46.98
C VAL A 10 23.85 -47.04 -46.88
N GLY A 11 23.45 -46.62 -45.67
CA GLY A 11 22.74 -45.34 -45.53
C GLY A 11 22.09 -44.98 -44.19
N LEU A 12 22.05 -45.87 -43.18
CA LEU A 12 21.28 -45.60 -41.94
C LEU A 12 22.12 -45.30 -40.67
N LEU A 13 23.45 -45.22 -40.77
CA LEU A 13 24.32 -44.98 -39.61
C LEU A 13 24.67 -43.51 -39.35
N GLY A 14 24.18 -42.56 -40.16
CA GLY A 14 24.53 -41.13 -40.05
C GLY A 14 23.54 -40.26 -39.26
N SER A 15 22.35 -40.76 -38.92
CA SER A 15 21.30 -39.96 -38.26
C SER A 15 21.40 -39.98 -36.73
N ALA A 16 21.96 -41.04 -36.14
CA ALA A 16 22.15 -41.14 -34.69
C ALA A 16 23.16 -40.09 -34.17
N SER A 17 24.24 -39.84 -34.92
CA SER A 17 25.24 -38.83 -34.57
C SER A 17 24.71 -37.39 -34.67
N MET A 18 23.75 -37.12 -35.56
CA MET A 18 23.14 -35.79 -35.66
C MET A 18 22.24 -35.50 -34.46
N ILE A 19 21.49 -36.48 -33.98
CA ILE A 19 20.61 -36.29 -32.81
C ILE A 19 21.44 -36.07 -31.54
N GLU A 20 22.50 -36.85 -31.33
CA GLU A 20 23.40 -36.67 -30.18
C GLU A 20 24.10 -35.31 -30.20
N THR A 21 24.61 -34.87 -31.36
CA THR A 21 25.27 -33.56 -31.49
C THR A 21 24.30 -32.40 -31.27
N VAL A 22 23.08 -32.49 -31.81
CA VAL A 22 22.03 -31.48 -31.57
C VAL A 22 21.63 -31.43 -30.10
N LEU A 23 21.46 -32.58 -29.44
CA LEU A 23 21.09 -32.64 -28.03
C LEU A 23 22.17 -32.02 -27.14
N VAL A 24 23.45 -32.35 -27.38
CA VAL A 24 24.58 -31.75 -26.65
C VAL A 24 24.63 -30.24 -26.86
N ALA A 25 24.40 -29.76 -28.09
CA ALA A 25 24.37 -28.33 -28.38
C ALA A 25 23.24 -27.60 -27.63
N VAL A 26 22.04 -28.18 -27.59
CA VAL A 26 20.88 -27.60 -26.87
C VAL A 26 21.15 -27.54 -25.36
N VAL A 27 21.69 -28.61 -24.78
CA VAL A 27 22.04 -28.64 -23.35
C VAL A 27 23.10 -27.59 -23.02
N ALA A 28 24.12 -27.44 -23.86
CA ALA A 28 25.17 -26.43 -23.67
C ALA A 28 24.61 -24.99 -23.72
N ILE A 29 23.69 -24.70 -24.65
CA ILE A 29 23.03 -23.38 -24.75
C ILE A 29 22.18 -23.11 -23.51
N LEU A 30 21.39 -24.09 -23.05
CA LEU A 30 20.57 -23.98 -21.85
C LEU A 30 21.41 -23.67 -20.60
N LEU A 31 22.53 -24.36 -20.42
CA LEU A 31 23.46 -24.11 -19.32
C LEU A 31 24.07 -22.70 -19.41
N ALA A 32 24.46 -22.24 -20.60
CA ALA A 32 24.98 -20.88 -20.79
C ALA A 32 23.95 -19.80 -20.43
N VAL A 33 22.68 -19.98 -20.82
CA VAL A 33 21.58 -19.08 -20.46
C VAL A 33 21.35 -19.04 -18.95
N LEU A 34 21.34 -20.21 -18.29
CA LEU A 34 21.19 -20.31 -16.83
C LEU A 34 22.32 -19.57 -16.09
N VAL A 35 23.57 -19.78 -16.51
CA VAL A 35 24.73 -19.08 -15.92
C VAL A 35 24.62 -17.57 -16.13
N GLY A 36 24.20 -17.12 -17.32
CA GLY A 36 23.95 -15.71 -17.61
C GLY A 36 22.88 -15.08 -16.72
N LEU A 37 21.76 -15.78 -16.50
CA LEU A 37 20.69 -15.31 -15.61
C LEU A 37 21.15 -15.23 -14.15
N VAL A 38 21.89 -16.23 -13.66
CA VAL A 38 22.44 -16.22 -12.30
C VAL A 38 23.42 -15.05 -12.14
N ALA A 39 24.32 -14.83 -13.09
CA ALA A 39 25.25 -13.71 -13.08
C ALA A 39 24.51 -12.36 -13.10
N MET A 40 23.45 -12.23 -13.89
CA MET A 40 22.61 -11.03 -13.94
C MET A 40 21.92 -10.76 -12.60
N VAL A 41 21.34 -11.78 -11.96
CA VAL A 41 20.71 -11.65 -10.64
C VAL A 41 21.73 -11.23 -9.58
N VAL A 42 22.92 -11.82 -9.60
CA VAL A 42 24.01 -11.44 -8.68
C VAL A 42 24.46 -9.99 -8.92
N ALA A 43 24.59 -9.57 -10.19
CA ALA A 43 24.93 -8.20 -10.53
C ALA A 43 23.85 -7.20 -10.08
N LEU A 44 22.56 -7.54 -10.23
CA LEU A 44 21.44 -6.70 -9.77
C LEU A 44 21.42 -6.60 -8.24
N ARG A 45 21.68 -7.69 -7.51
CA ARG A 45 21.79 -7.64 -6.04
C ARG A 45 22.99 -6.83 -5.57
N ARG A 46 24.12 -6.90 -6.27
CA ARG A 46 25.29 -6.05 -5.98
C ARG A 46 25.06 -4.59 -6.34
N ARG A 47 24.12 -4.31 -7.25
CA ARG A 47 23.64 -2.96 -7.61
C ARG A 47 22.65 -2.36 -6.59
N GLU A 48 22.47 -2.98 -5.43
CA GLU A 48 22.00 -2.29 -4.23
C GLU A 48 23.19 -1.83 -3.33
N PRO A 49 24.24 -1.11 -3.84
CA PRO A 49 25.30 -0.65 -2.99
C PRO A 49 24.78 0.54 -2.20
N THR A 50 24.95 0.42 -0.89
CA THR A 50 25.40 1.52 -0.04
C THR A 50 24.56 2.77 -0.22
N ALA A 51 23.38 2.77 0.40
CA ALA A 51 22.88 4.00 1.01
C ALA A 51 24.09 4.62 1.71
N ARG A 52 24.60 5.71 1.10
CA ARG A 52 25.70 6.50 1.62
C ARG A 52 25.46 6.62 3.12
N THR A 53 26.36 6.08 3.91
CA THR A 53 26.65 6.64 5.22
C THR A 53 27.13 8.06 4.93
N GLU A 54 26.18 8.95 4.68
CA GLU A 54 26.44 10.38 4.72
C GLU A 54 26.99 10.61 6.12
N PRO A 55 28.25 11.09 6.26
CA PRO A 55 28.86 11.30 7.55
C PRO A 55 27.89 12.19 8.34
N ALA A 56 27.49 11.68 9.51
CA ALA A 56 26.47 12.30 10.35
C ALA A 56 26.70 13.82 10.39
N PRO A 57 25.70 14.64 10.02
CA PRO A 57 25.85 16.08 10.07
C PRO A 57 26.25 16.45 11.50
N ALA A 58 27.34 17.21 11.62
CA ALA A 58 27.87 17.65 12.90
C ALA A 58 26.72 18.19 13.76
N PRO A 59 26.66 17.82 15.06
CA PRO A 59 25.57 18.24 15.93
C PRO A 59 25.44 19.77 15.85
N PRO A 60 24.22 20.31 15.62
CA PRO A 60 24.04 21.75 15.59
C PRO A 60 24.57 22.33 16.92
N PRO A 61 25.30 23.46 16.88
CA PRO A 61 25.84 24.06 18.09
C PRO A 61 24.70 24.25 19.08
N GLN A 62 24.82 23.60 20.25
CA GLN A 62 23.83 23.70 21.30
C GLN A 62 23.64 25.17 21.63
N ARG A 63 22.54 25.73 21.13
CA ARG A 63 22.15 27.09 21.44
C ARG A 63 21.77 27.05 22.91
N VAL A 64 22.68 27.51 23.76
CA VAL A 64 22.44 27.69 25.20
C VAL A 64 21.23 28.62 25.31
N VAL A 65 20.06 28.03 25.51
CA VAL A 65 18.83 28.78 25.77
C VAL A 65 19.03 29.38 27.15
N ARG A 66 19.44 30.65 27.19
CA ARG A 66 19.40 31.43 28.42
C ARG A 66 17.96 31.40 28.93
N PRO A 67 17.73 31.00 30.20
CA PRO A 67 16.40 31.02 30.78
C PRO A 67 15.90 32.47 30.79
N VAL A 68 14.88 32.75 29.98
CA VAL A 68 14.13 34.02 30.06
C VAL A 68 13.31 33.95 31.33
N ALA A 69 13.66 34.78 32.31
CA ALA A 69 12.89 34.97 33.52
C ALA A 69 11.45 35.36 33.15
N ARG A 70 10.47 34.52 33.51
CA ARG A 70 9.05 34.83 33.38
C ARG A 70 8.69 35.96 34.35
N PRO A 71 8.16 37.10 33.90
CA PRO A 71 7.56 38.09 34.78
C PRO A 71 6.30 37.49 35.43
N GLY A 72 6.21 37.57 36.75
CA GLY A 72 5.07 37.08 37.52
C GLY A 72 3.78 37.82 37.16
N VAL A 73 2.79 37.10 36.65
CA VAL A 73 1.44 37.61 36.48
C VAL A 73 0.69 37.35 37.78
N ARG A 74 0.42 38.45 38.48
CA ARG A 74 -0.38 38.50 39.70
C ARG A 74 -1.81 38.03 39.42
N ALA A 75 -2.32 37.22 40.33
CA ALA A 75 -3.72 36.86 40.41
C ALA A 75 -4.57 38.12 40.66
N SER A 76 -5.57 38.35 39.80
CA SER A 76 -6.65 39.31 40.04
C SER A 76 -7.97 38.54 40.03
N ALA A 77 -8.53 38.40 41.23
CA ALA A 77 -9.89 37.97 41.45
C ALA A 77 -10.84 39.18 41.33
N ALA A 78 -11.85 39.08 40.47
CA ALA A 78 -13.10 39.86 40.49
C ALA A 78 -14.06 39.13 39.52
N ALA A 79 -15.13 38.47 39.97
CA ALA A 79 -16.41 39.04 40.40
C ALA A 79 -17.16 39.76 39.26
N GLY A 80 -18.31 39.19 38.87
CA GLY A 80 -19.29 39.73 37.91
C GLY A 80 -19.97 38.58 37.15
N ALA A 81 -21.07 38.02 37.65
CA ALA A 81 -22.46 38.49 37.52
C ALA A 81 -22.94 38.48 36.05
N GLY A 82 -23.99 37.69 35.80
CA GLY A 82 -24.38 37.21 34.47
C GLY A 82 -25.38 38.07 33.71
N VAL A 83 -25.82 37.56 32.56
CA VAL A 83 -27.13 37.85 31.95
C VAL A 83 -27.56 36.62 31.14
N ALA A 84 -28.85 36.33 31.25
CA ALA A 84 -29.56 35.22 30.65
C ALA A 84 -30.10 35.51 29.24
N LEU A 85 -30.69 34.46 28.67
CA LEU A 85 -31.86 34.43 27.76
C LEU A 85 -31.67 34.54 26.24
N ALA A 86 -32.13 33.43 25.62
CA ALA A 86 -33.15 33.35 24.57
C ALA A 86 -32.76 33.67 23.11
N GLY A 87 -32.99 32.66 22.27
CA GLY A 87 -33.00 32.77 20.82
C GLY A 87 -33.52 31.48 20.19
N ALA A 88 -34.83 31.26 20.29
CA ALA A 88 -35.57 30.30 19.49
C ALA A 88 -35.82 30.89 18.09
N ALA A 89 -35.65 30.10 17.03
CA ALA A 89 -36.38 30.27 15.78
C ALA A 89 -36.38 28.96 15.00
N GLU A 90 -37.59 28.42 14.86
CA GLU A 90 -38.02 27.35 13.98
C GLU A 90 -37.63 27.57 12.50
N ALA A 91 -37.32 26.47 11.82
CA ALA A 91 -37.69 26.31 10.42
C ALA A 91 -38.21 24.89 10.21
N ALA A 92 -39.54 24.78 10.18
CA ALA A 92 -40.27 23.61 9.77
C ALA A 92 -40.05 23.33 8.28
N GLY A 93 -39.60 22.12 7.96
CA GLY A 93 -39.56 21.58 6.61
C GLY A 93 -40.26 20.23 6.58
N ALA A 94 -41.56 20.26 6.32
CA ALA A 94 -42.37 19.07 6.08
C ALA A 94 -42.00 18.48 4.70
N GLY A 95 -41.49 17.25 4.70
CA GLY A 95 -41.25 16.44 3.51
C GLY A 95 -41.49 14.98 3.84
N ALA A 96 -42.68 14.50 3.53
CA ALA A 96 -43.15 13.15 3.82
C ALA A 96 -42.55 12.09 2.87
N ALA A 97 -42.46 10.88 3.41
CA ALA A 97 -42.44 9.57 2.74
C ALA A 97 -41.12 9.07 2.11
N SER A 98 -40.39 8.25 2.87
CA SER A 98 -40.29 6.82 2.52
C SER A 98 -39.93 5.99 3.76
N ARG A 99 -40.88 5.15 4.20
CA ARG A 99 -40.77 4.28 5.36
C ARG A 99 -40.02 3.00 4.98
N SER A 100 -38.77 2.92 5.42
CA SER A 100 -38.13 1.67 5.83
C SER A 100 -37.19 2.00 6.99
N GLY A 101 -37.81 2.39 8.11
CA GLY A 101 -37.14 2.71 9.35
C GLY A 101 -36.61 1.43 10.01
N ARG A 102 -35.39 1.03 9.63
CA ARG A 102 -34.47 0.53 10.64
C ARG A 102 -34.09 1.75 11.47
N VAL A 103 -34.58 1.82 12.69
CA VAL A 103 -34.04 2.72 13.71
C VAL A 103 -32.56 2.36 13.81
N ALA A 104 -31.71 3.14 13.14
CA ALA A 104 -30.28 3.09 13.33
C ALA A 104 -30.06 3.47 14.79
N ARG A 105 -29.97 2.45 15.65
CA ARG A 105 -29.53 2.63 17.02
C ARG A 105 -28.18 3.35 16.89
N PRO A 106 -27.96 4.51 17.53
CA PRO A 106 -26.68 5.18 17.50
C PRO A 106 -25.70 4.27 18.21
N HIS A 107 -25.10 3.36 17.45
CA HIS A 107 -23.96 2.60 17.89
C HIS A 107 -22.83 3.62 17.88
N SER A 108 -22.58 4.25 19.03
CA SER A 108 -21.37 5.03 19.27
C SER A 108 -20.18 4.06 19.27
N GLY A 109 -19.84 3.57 18.08
CA GLY A 109 -18.69 2.75 17.82
C GLY A 109 -17.46 3.60 18.03
N MET A 110 -16.63 3.21 18.98
CA MET A 110 -15.34 3.85 19.23
C MET A 110 -14.31 3.10 18.38
N VAL A 111 -13.71 3.76 17.40
CA VAL A 111 -12.79 3.15 16.43
C VAL A 111 -11.36 3.48 16.82
N CYS A 112 -10.46 2.51 16.75
CA CYS A 112 -9.04 2.76 16.93
C CYS A 112 -8.47 3.44 15.68
N PRO A 113 -7.83 4.62 15.81
CA PRO A 113 -7.26 5.32 14.65
C PRO A 113 -6.09 4.57 13.99
N THR A 114 -5.49 3.59 14.67
CA THR A 114 -4.34 2.82 14.17
C THR A 114 -4.77 1.53 13.47
N CYS A 115 -5.52 0.67 14.15
CA CYS A 115 -5.90 -0.65 13.62
C CYS A 115 -7.25 -0.64 12.90
N SER A 116 -7.98 0.48 12.93
CA SER A 116 -9.33 0.65 12.34
C SER A 116 -10.38 -0.34 12.85
N SER A 117 -10.11 -1.03 13.96
CA SER A 117 -11.08 -1.91 14.61
C SER A 117 -12.07 -1.10 15.42
N GLU A 118 -13.34 -1.51 15.37
CA GLU A 118 -14.43 -0.93 16.15
C GLU A 118 -14.52 -1.61 17.51
N PHE A 119 -14.74 -0.80 18.54
CA PHE A 119 -14.87 -1.22 19.93
C PHE A 119 -16.10 -0.57 20.57
N HIS A 120 -16.75 -1.31 21.46
CA HIS A 120 -17.94 -0.84 22.18
C HIS A 120 -17.67 -0.79 23.67
N GLY A 121 -17.99 0.35 24.31
CA GLY A 121 -17.83 0.54 25.76
C GLY A 121 -16.38 0.69 26.25
N LEU A 122 -15.39 0.67 25.35
CA LEU A 122 -13.99 0.91 25.67
C LEU A 122 -13.59 2.34 25.26
N THR A 123 -12.70 2.95 26.02
CA THR A 123 -12.09 4.25 25.70
C THR A 123 -10.70 4.12 25.08
N TYR A 124 -10.07 2.95 25.21
CA TYR A 124 -8.74 2.64 24.68
C TYR A 124 -8.74 1.33 23.90
N CYS A 125 -7.91 1.25 22.87
CA CYS A 125 -7.73 0.04 22.07
C CYS A 125 -6.89 -0.99 22.84
N ILE A 126 -7.31 -2.25 22.80
CA ILE A 126 -6.61 -3.36 23.47
C ILE A 126 -5.27 -3.74 22.81
N HIS A 127 -5.03 -3.33 21.55
CA HIS A 127 -3.83 -3.69 20.81
C HIS A 127 -2.69 -2.68 20.94
N ASP A 128 -3.02 -1.39 20.94
CA ASP A 128 -2.03 -0.30 20.92
C ASP A 128 -2.21 0.73 22.05
N ALA A 129 -3.15 0.50 22.97
CA ALA A 129 -3.46 1.36 24.12
C ALA A 129 -3.78 2.83 23.76
N ARG A 130 -4.06 3.12 22.49
CA ARG A 130 -4.45 4.46 22.04
C ARG A 130 -5.91 4.73 22.34
N ARG A 131 -6.22 6.01 22.58
CA ARG A 131 -7.59 6.47 22.82
C ARG A 131 -8.42 6.23 21.55
N LEU A 132 -9.54 5.55 21.73
CA LEU A 132 -10.48 5.31 20.65
C LEU A 132 -11.22 6.61 20.32
N VAL A 133 -11.59 6.78 19.05
CA VAL A 133 -12.22 7.98 18.52
C VAL A 133 -13.62 7.59 18.02
N PRO A 134 -14.68 8.39 18.24
CA PRO A 134 -16.01 8.10 17.70
C PRO A 134 -15.95 7.87 16.19
N ALA A 135 -16.69 6.87 15.69
CA ALA A 135 -16.75 6.54 14.27
C ALA A 135 -17.14 7.77 13.42
N GLU A 136 -18.02 8.63 13.94
CA GLU A 136 -18.45 9.87 13.29
C GLU A 136 -17.30 10.88 13.17
N GLU A 137 -16.43 10.96 14.18
CA GLU A 137 -15.24 11.83 14.17
C GLU A 137 -14.16 11.29 13.23
N MET A 138 -14.02 9.96 13.14
CA MET A 138 -13.17 9.29 12.14
C MET A 138 -13.62 9.51 10.69
N LEU A 139 -14.91 9.72 10.46
CA LEU A 139 -15.50 9.96 9.13
C LEU A 139 -15.58 11.45 8.77
N SER A 140 -15.80 12.32 9.75
CA SER A 140 -16.00 13.76 9.54
C SER A 140 -14.70 14.56 9.47
N VAL A 141 -13.62 14.09 10.11
CA VAL A 141 -12.29 14.62 9.84
C VAL A 141 -11.84 14.00 8.52
N PRO A 142 -11.70 14.76 7.41
CA PRO A 142 -11.08 14.22 6.21
C PRO A 142 -9.72 13.72 6.65
N ARG A 143 -9.54 12.38 6.67
CA ARG A 143 -8.31 11.72 7.13
C ARG A 143 -7.17 12.53 6.54
N SER A 144 -6.52 13.34 7.36
CA SER A 144 -5.46 14.21 6.91
C SER A 144 -4.39 13.25 6.49
N ALA A 145 -4.33 13.03 5.17
CA ALA A 145 -3.85 11.81 4.57
C ALA A 145 -2.46 11.55 5.13
N GLY A 146 -2.36 10.58 6.04
CA GLY A 146 -1.17 10.41 6.88
C GLY A 146 0.07 10.38 6.02
N VAL A 147 1.18 10.89 6.54
CA VAL A 147 2.44 10.83 5.79
C VAL A 147 3.10 9.48 6.04
N PHE A 148 3.62 8.85 5.01
CA PHE A 148 4.27 7.54 5.07
C PHE A 148 5.76 7.69 4.81
N CYS A 149 6.59 7.01 5.59
CA CYS A 149 8.02 6.91 5.27
C CYS A 149 8.24 5.98 4.09
N LEU A 150 8.98 6.43 3.07
CA LEU A 150 9.33 5.59 1.91
C LEU A 150 10.27 4.42 2.26
N VAL A 151 11.00 4.54 3.38
CA VAL A 151 11.98 3.56 3.85
C VAL A 151 11.33 2.49 4.72
N CYS A 152 10.90 2.83 5.95
CA CYS A 152 10.29 1.84 6.86
C CYS A 152 8.79 1.59 6.65
N ARG A 153 8.13 2.34 5.75
CA ARG A 153 6.70 2.20 5.40
C ARG A 153 5.72 2.40 6.57
N ARG A 154 6.15 3.03 7.66
CA ARG A 154 5.26 3.44 8.77
C ARG A 154 4.50 4.72 8.43
N ALA A 155 3.27 4.81 8.93
CA ALA A 155 2.44 6.01 8.86
C ALA A 155 2.73 6.94 10.04
N PHE A 156 2.68 8.24 9.80
CA PHE A 156 2.91 9.29 10.79
C PHE A 156 1.85 10.40 10.64
N GLU A 157 1.74 11.22 11.69
CA GLU A 157 0.87 12.39 11.66
C GLU A 157 1.32 13.40 10.59
N PRO A 158 0.34 14.08 9.96
CA PRO A 158 0.62 15.13 8.99
C PRO A 158 1.43 16.26 9.66
N GLY A 159 2.45 16.76 8.96
CA GLY A 159 3.33 17.83 9.45
C GLY A 159 4.77 17.38 9.72
N LEU A 160 5.02 16.08 9.87
CA LEU A 160 6.38 15.56 9.83
C LEU A 160 6.95 15.62 8.41
N ARG A 161 8.21 16.06 8.27
CA ARG A 161 8.97 16.09 7.00
C ARG A 161 9.96 14.93 6.88
N ARG A 162 10.35 14.33 8.02
CA ARG A 162 11.28 13.19 8.10
C ARG A 162 10.77 12.12 9.08
N CYS A 163 11.11 10.87 8.79
CA CYS A 163 10.81 9.72 9.64
C CYS A 163 11.61 9.80 10.95
N PRO A 164 10.97 9.69 12.13
CA PRO A 164 11.66 9.64 13.42
C PRO A 164 12.56 8.41 13.60
N HIS A 165 12.28 7.31 12.88
CA HIS A 165 13.04 6.06 12.99
C HIS A 165 14.29 6.05 12.10
N ASP A 166 14.15 6.44 10.83
CA ASP A 166 15.21 6.27 9.83
C ASP A 166 15.72 7.60 9.23
N GLY A 167 15.12 8.73 9.61
CA GLY A 167 15.44 10.04 9.03
C GLY A 167 15.02 10.23 7.56
N GLY A 168 14.52 9.17 6.90
CA GLY A 168 14.08 9.21 5.51
C GLY A 168 12.91 10.16 5.27
N PRO A 169 12.71 10.63 4.03
CA PRO A 169 11.59 11.51 3.70
C PRO A 169 10.26 10.79 3.94
N VAL A 170 9.31 11.52 4.51
CA VAL A 170 7.91 11.09 4.59
C VAL A 170 7.11 11.80 3.50
N VAL A 171 6.21 11.08 2.86
CA VAL A 171 5.41 11.56 1.73
C VAL A 171 3.92 11.42 2.04
N SER A 172 3.06 12.22 1.43
CA SER A 172 1.61 12.08 1.59
C SER A 172 1.14 10.68 1.18
N ALA A 173 0.05 10.20 1.79
CA ALA A 173 -0.54 8.91 1.44
C ALA A 173 -0.73 8.75 -0.08
N ALA A 174 -1.24 9.77 -0.76
CA ALA A 174 -1.43 9.76 -2.22
C ALA A 174 -0.13 9.47 -2.97
N SER A 175 0.97 10.14 -2.60
CA SER A 175 2.29 9.95 -3.21
C SER A 175 2.88 8.58 -2.86
N PHE A 176 2.66 8.10 -1.63
CA PHE A 176 3.10 6.78 -1.20
C PHE A 176 2.42 5.66 -2.01
N TRP A 177 1.11 5.74 -2.19
CA TRP A 177 0.37 4.75 -2.98
C TRP A 177 0.72 4.81 -4.46
N ALA A 178 0.97 6.00 -5.00
CA ALA A 178 1.42 6.17 -6.39
C ALA A 178 2.85 5.63 -6.64
N SER A 179 3.74 5.74 -5.66
CA SER A 179 5.14 5.28 -5.77
C SER A 179 5.35 3.80 -5.45
N ARG A 180 4.35 3.12 -4.87
CA ARG A 180 4.45 1.68 -4.67
C ARG A 180 4.59 1.01 -6.03
N PRO A 181 5.62 0.17 -6.24
CA PRO A 181 5.69 -0.64 -7.45
C PRO A 181 4.40 -1.43 -7.49
N ARG A 182 3.59 -1.19 -8.52
CA ARG A 182 2.40 -2.01 -8.77
C ARG A 182 2.93 -3.42 -8.85
N ARG A 183 2.57 -4.25 -7.87
CA ARG A 183 2.76 -5.70 -8.03
C ARG A 183 1.99 -5.96 -9.31
N LYS A 184 2.71 -6.32 -10.39
CA LYS A 184 2.06 -6.87 -11.56
C LYS A 184 1.32 -8.07 -10.99
N HIS A 185 0.01 -7.93 -10.80
CA HIS A 185 -0.80 -9.11 -10.60
C HIS A 185 -0.43 -9.99 -11.78
N GLU A 186 0.16 -11.15 -11.49
CA GLU A 186 0.34 -12.17 -12.51
C GLU A 186 -1.03 -12.32 -13.14
N GLY A 187 -1.14 -11.81 -14.37
CA GLY A 187 -2.42 -11.65 -15.02
C GLY A 187 -3.11 -13.00 -15.01
N PRO A 188 -4.44 -13.05 -14.83
CA PRO A 188 -5.15 -14.33 -14.84
C PRO A 188 -4.72 -15.09 -16.09
N THR A 189 -4.13 -16.27 -15.90
CA THR A 189 -3.61 -17.12 -16.98
C THR A 189 -4.73 -17.72 -17.85
N GLY A 190 -5.97 -17.29 -17.63
CA GLY A 190 -7.17 -17.71 -18.36
C GLY A 190 -7.63 -16.66 -19.38
N VAL A 191 -8.22 -17.14 -20.47
CA VAL A 191 -8.69 -16.35 -21.62
C VAL A 191 -9.91 -15.47 -21.28
N ILE A 192 -10.53 -15.67 -20.12
CA ILE A 192 -11.71 -14.93 -19.68
C ILE A 192 -11.38 -14.26 -18.34
N GLY A 193 -11.48 -12.93 -18.29
CA GLY A 193 -11.20 -12.13 -17.11
C GLY A 193 -12.16 -10.95 -17.02
N ARG A 194 -12.34 -10.40 -15.81
CA ARG A 194 -13.15 -9.20 -15.62
C ARG A 194 -12.28 -7.96 -15.71
N ILE A 195 -12.84 -6.84 -16.15
CA ILE A 195 -12.15 -5.55 -16.20
C ILE A 195 -12.81 -4.55 -15.27
N CYS A 196 -12.02 -3.70 -14.61
CA CYS A 196 -12.54 -2.55 -13.91
C CYS A 196 -12.87 -1.43 -14.92
N PRO A 197 -14.08 -0.85 -14.93
CA PRO A 197 -14.44 0.23 -15.87
C PRO A 197 -13.65 1.52 -15.62
N THR A 198 -13.19 1.76 -14.38
CA THR A 198 -12.47 2.98 -14.00
C THR A 198 -10.98 2.88 -14.29
N CYS A 199 -10.32 1.80 -13.86
CA CYS A 199 -8.87 1.66 -13.96
C CYS A 199 -8.40 0.79 -15.13
N GLN A 200 -9.32 0.11 -15.84
CA GLN A 200 -9.05 -0.78 -16.96
C GLN A 200 -8.10 -1.96 -16.66
N GLU A 201 -7.86 -2.23 -15.38
CA GLU A 201 -7.03 -3.35 -14.96
C GLU A 201 -7.85 -4.65 -15.03
N ARG A 202 -7.20 -5.74 -15.46
CA ARG A 202 -7.83 -7.06 -15.60
C ARG A 202 -7.69 -7.85 -14.31
N TYR A 203 -8.77 -8.50 -13.92
CA TYR A 203 -8.87 -9.26 -12.70
C TYR A 203 -9.38 -10.68 -13.00
N ASP A 204 -9.14 -11.57 -12.05
CA ASP A 204 -9.62 -12.96 -12.11
C ASP A 204 -11.16 -13.02 -12.02
N LEU A 205 -11.77 -14.03 -12.64
CA LEU A 205 -13.22 -14.27 -12.66
C LEU A 205 -13.83 -14.40 -11.27
N SER A 206 -13.03 -14.83 -10.30
CA SER A 206 -13.39 -14.99 -8.88
C SER A 206 -13.57 -13.67 -8.14
N SER A 207 -13.01 -12.56 -8.65
CA SER A 207 -13.17 -11.24 -8.05
C SER A 207 -14.39 -10.52 -8.65
N SER A 208 -15.29 -10.02 -7.80
CA SER A 208 -16.47 -9.25 -8.23
C SER A 208 -16.24 -7.74 -8.20
N PHE A 209 -15.28 -7.26 -7.41
CA PHE A 209 -14.99 -5.84 -7.22
C PHE A 209 -13.51 -5.53 -7.42
N CYS A 210 -13.22 -4.35 -7.93
CA CYS A 210 -11.88 -3.83 -8.10
C CYS A 210 -11.27 -3.50 -6.73
N GLY A 211 -10.07 -4.03 -6.47
CA GLY A 211 -9.35 -3.73 -5.22
C GLY A 211 -8.84 -2.29 -5.10
N HIS A 212 -8.92 -1.49 -6.17
CA HIS A 212 -8.42 -0.12 -6.20
C HIS A 212 -9.48 0.92 -5.82
N ASP A 213 -10.65 0.85 -6.45
CA ASP A 213 -11.74 1.83 -6.34
C ASP A 213 -13.05 1.21 -5.83
N GLY A 214 -13.10 -0.12 -5.65
CA GLY A 214 -14.30 -0.83 -5.21
C GLY A 214 -15.40 -0.93 -6.27
N ALA A 215 -15.14 -0.51 -7.51
CA ALA A 215 -16.12 -0.61 -8.59
C ALA A 215 -16.40 -2.07 -8.96
N GLU A 216 -17.64 -2.38 -9.35
CA GLU A 216 -18.03 -3.71 -9.85
C GLU A 216 -17.30 -4.02 -11.16
N LEU A 217 -16.72 -5.23 -11.23
CA LEU A 217 -15.93 -5.67 -12.36
C LEU A 217 -16.82 -6.25 -13.46
N LEU A 218 -16.65 -5.76 -14.70
CA LEU A 218 -17.41 -6.20 -15.86
C LEU A 218 -16.73 -7.39 -16.54
N VAL A 219 -17.49 -8.45 -16.80
CA VAL A 219 -17.02 -9.59 -17.61
C VAL A 219 -16.99 -9.15 -19.06
N ILE A 220 -15.81 -9.17 -19.69
CA ILE A 220 -15.68 -9.00 -21.14
C ILE A 220 -15.52 -10.39 -21.72
N ASN A 221 -16.41 -10.75 -22.65
CA ASN A 221 -16.36 -11.97 -23.44
C ASN A 221 -15.75 -11.66 -24.81
#